data_AF-A0A8T5T7D6-F1
#
_entry.id   AF-A0A8T5T7D6-F1
#
_cell.length_a   1.000
_cell.length_b   1.000
_cell.length_c   1.000
_cell.angle_alpha   90.00
_cell.angle_beta   90.00
_cell.angle_gamma   90.00
#
_symmetry.space_group_name_H-M   'P 1'
#
loop_
_entity.id
_entity.type
_entity.pdbx_description
1 polymer ?
#
loop_
_entity_poly.entity_id
_entity_poly.type
_entity_poly.pdbx_seq_one_letter_code
_entity_poly.pdbx_strand_id
1 'polypeptide(L)'
;MNKIELIGVQGIPLINKGDDISNIILEKLDENNIILRNNDILVIAQIIISKSLGLVQKLNDIKPSQKAKTIFYEIEKKVKEANLPFKNPNLIQAILNESKEILKAEHVLITETKHGFICANAGIDSSNVKGKDNISFLPEDSDKEAKIIKESIKRQLKVDIAVIISDSFGRPFRKGTIGVALGSAGIEPLLDKRGYKDLYGKELRTTLIGQVDNLASSAQLIMGESNEGLPIVLIRGYNFYIKDNTSIKSILREKKYDLFSRKNESVIENLLKGRKSYKSRFIKREINENLIKFCIKISEWAPKAHNRCLGKYLIVKKTQRKDLIDMMNQKLYEDLRRDDKPQEFIINKIKKTRIAFLEAPILILLCLDSSKLDPYLDEERKNNEFLIGVQSVSASAIYFILALESKGLKSCWYSAPLFASEIVQNILKLSETLKPMAFFTIGYPKKVIKEEME
;
A
#
# COMPACT_ATOMS: atom_id res chain seq x y z
N MET A 1 30.48 -22.33 11.04
CA MET A 1 31.20 -21.04 11.18
C MET A 1 31.04 -20.61 12.61
N ASN A 2 32.15 -20.43 13.33
CA ASN A 2 32.10 -20.20 14.78
C ASN A 2 32.57 -18.79 15.19
N LYS A 3 33.09 -17.98 14.25
CA LYS A 3 33.59 -16.62 14.53
C LYS A 3 33.47 -15.73 13.28
N ILE A 4 33.03 -14.49 13.47
CA ILE A 4 33.09 -13.39 12.50
C ILE A 4 33.77 -12.22 13.23
N GLU A 5 34.69 -11.53 12.55
CA GLU A 5 35.42 -10.37 13.07
C GLU A 5 34.97 -9.10 12.33
N LEU A 6 34.77 -8.01 13.07
CA LEU A 6 34.50 -6.68 12.52
C LEU A 6 35.61 -5.73 12.98
N ILE A 7 36.30 -5.10 12.03
CA ILE A 7 37.49 -4.29 12.27
C ILE A 7 37.29 -2.94 11.60
N GLY A 8 37.14 -1.87 12.38
CA GLY A 8 37.08 -0.51 11.86
C GLY A 8 38.47 -0.03 11.45
N VAL A 9 38.59 0.54 10.24
CA VAL A 9 39.84 1.13 9.75
C VAL A 9 39.97 2.55 10.31
N GLN A 10 41.00 2.79 11.12
CA GLN A 10 41.19 4.08 11.79
C GLN A 10 41.95 5.06 10.91
N GLY A 11 41.85 6.36 11.24
CA GLY A 11 42.67 7.40 10.61
C GLY A 11 42.22 7.77 9.19
N ILE A 12 40.99 7.43 8.79
CA ILE A 12 40.45 7.87 7.50
C ILE A 12 40.35 9.41 7.49
N PRO A 13 40.97 10.10 6.51
CA PRO A 13 40.94 11.56 6.46
C PRO A 13 39.55 12.10 6.13
N LEU A 14 39.34 13.40 6.36
CA LEU A 14 38.16 14.09 5.86
C LEU A 14 38.20 14.16 4.33
N ILE A 15 37.30 13.42 3.69
CA ILE A 15 37.24 13.28 2.24
C ILE A 15 36.73 14.56 1.57
N ASN A 16 37.43 14.93 0.49
CA ASN A 16 37.12 16.02 -0.41
C ASN A 16 36.81 15.51 -1.81
N LYS A 17 36.23 16.39 -2.63
CA LYS A 17 35.96 16.10 -4.05
C LYS A 17 37.27 15.76 -4.78
N GLY A 18 37.27 14.63 -5.48
CA GLY A 18 38.40 14.14 -6.27
C GLY A 18 39.33 13.17 -5.55
N ASP A 19 39.15 12.95 -4.23
CA ASP A 19 39.97 12.00 -3.48
C ASP A 19 39.78 10.55 -3.98
N ASP A 20 40.89 9.83 -4.18
CA ASP A 20 40.85 8.41 -4.56
C ASP A 20 40.63 7.53 -3.33
N ILE A 21 39.37 7.12 -3.13
CA ILE A 21 38.97 6.26 -2.01
C ILE A 21 39.71 4.93 -2.01
N SER A 22 40.06 4.37 -3.17
CA SER A 22 40.76 3.09 -3.23
C SER A 22 42.17 3.20 -2.66
N ASN A 23 42.89 4.27 -3.03
CA ASN A 23 44.24 4.50 -2.53
C ASN A 23 44.23 4.85 -1.03
N ILE A 24 43.25 5.65 -0.58
CA ILE A 24 43.08 5.94 0.85
C ILE A 24 42.82 4.66 1.65
N ILE A 25 41.97 3.76 1.16
CA ILE A 25 41.72 2.47 1.80
C ILE A 25 43.04 1.68 1.93
N LEU A 26 43.81 1.58 0.85
CA LEU A 26 45.05 0.80 0.85
C LEU A 26 46.11 1.38 1.80
N GLU A 27 46.30 2.71 1.78
CA GLU A 27 47.20 3.41 2.71
C GLU A 27 46.78 3.17 4.17
N LYS A 28 45.49 3.34 4.47
CA LYS A 28 45.00 3.20 5.85
C LYS A 28 44.94 1.75 6.32
N LEU A 29 44.76 0.79 5.43
CA LEU A 29 44.93 -0.63 5.77
C LEU A 29 46.38 -0.93 6.17
N ASP A 30 47.36 -0.39 5.45
CA ASP A 30 48.79 -0.56 5.76
C ASP A 30 49.15 0.09 7.10
N GLU A 31 48.76 1.36 7.32
CA GLU A 31 49.00 2.06 8.59
C GLU A 31 48.36 1.37 9.80
N ASN A 32 47.19 0.74 9.61
CA ASN A 32 46.50 -0.02 10.66
C ASN A 32 47.05 -1.46 10.81
N ASN A 33 48.07 -1.86 10.04
CA ASN A 33 48.60 -3.22 9.97
C ASN A 33 47.53 -4.29 9.62
N ILE A 34 46.55 -3.92 8.79
CA ILE A 34 45.47 -4.80 8.34
C ILE A 34 45.80 -5.38 6.98
N ILE A 35 46.18 -6.66 6.96
CA ILE A 35 46.41 -7.40 5.72
C ILE A 35 45.08 -7.99 5.23
N LEU A 36 44.62 -7.60 4.05
CA LEU A 36 43.43 -8.18 3.41
C LEU A 36 43.68 -9.62 2.95
N ARG A 37 42.64 -10.43 3.00
CA ARG A 37 42.63 -11.85 2.61
C ARG A 37 41.53 -12.08 1.58
N ASN A 38 41.65 -13.16 0.82
CA ASN A 38 40.54 -13.62 -0.02
C ASN A 38 39.29 -13.83 0.85
N ASN A 39 38.13 -13.45 0.30
CA ASN A 39 36.83 -13.51 0.98
C ASN A 39 36.71 -12.58 2.22
N ASP A 40 37.56 -11.57 2.35
CA ASP A 40 37.26 -10.44 3.20
C ASP A 40 36.16 -9.57 2.56
N ILE A 41 35.43 -8.82 3.40
CA ILE A 41 34.38 -7.90 2.95
C ILE A 41 34.69 -6.51 3.51
N LEU A 42 34.81 -5.52 2.65
CA LEU A 42 34.87 -4.11 3.07
C LEU A 42 33.46 -3.50 2.98
N VAL A 43 32.96 -3.01 4.11
CA VAL A 43 31.76 -2.18 4.16
C VAL A 43 32.18 -0.73 4.28
N ILE A 44 31.64 0.12 3.40
CA ILE A 44 32.06 1.51 3.24
C ILE A 44 30.84 2.41 3.34
N ALA A 45 30.88 3.40 4.25
CA ALA A 45 29.83 4.40 4.35
C ALA A 45 29.72 5.20 3.04
N GLN A 46 28.52 5.30 2.48
CA GLN A 46 28.22 6.05 1.27
C GLN A 46 28.73 7.49 1.29
N ILE A 47 28.77 8.14 2.46
CA ILE A 47 29.05 9.57 2.61
C ILE A 47 30.46 9.91 2.13
N ILE A 48 31.44 9.01 2.31
CA ILE A 48 32.79 9.24 1.80
C ILE A 48 32.85 9.09 0.27
N ILE A 49 32.03 8.20 -0.30
CA ILE A 49 31.89 8.05 -1.75
C ILE A 49 31.19 9.28 -2.35
N SER A 50 30.12 9.76 -1.74
CA SER A 50 29.43 10.97 -2.20
C SER A 50 30.34 12.20 -2.15
N LYS A 51 31.16 12.34 -1.11
CA LYS A 51 32.13 13.43 -1.00
C LYS A 51 33.21 13.37 -2.08
N SER A 52 33.82 12.20 -2.32
CA SER A 52 34.85 12.07 -3.36
C SER A 52 34.29 12.36 -4.76
N LEU A 53 33.05 11.94 -5.03
CA LEU A 53 32.35 12.25 -6.29
C LEU A 53 31.88 13.71 -6.38
N GLY A 54 31.99 14.50 -5.32
CA GLY A 54 31.54 15.89 -5.29
C GLY A 54 30.02 16.05 -5.27
N LEU A 55 29.29 15.06 -4.78
CA LEU A 55 27.83 15.03 -4.67
C LEU A 55 27.34 15.80 -3.43
N VAL A 56 27.92 16.98 -3.22
CA VAL A 56 27.60 17.89 -2.13
C VAL A 56 27.22 19.24 -2.71
N GLN A 57 26.06 19.78 -2.31
CA GLN A 57 25.55 21.06 -2.81
C GLN A 57 25.03 21.92 -1.66
N LYS A 58 25.13 23.25 -1.81
CA LYS A 58 24.45 24.20 -0.94
C LYS A 58 22.95 24.17 -1.19
N LEU A 59 22.18 24.07 -0.13
CA LEU A 59 20.72 24.07 -0.17
C LEU A 59 20.14 25.35 -0.80
N ASN A 60 20.81 26.49 -0.58
CA ASN A 60 20.38 27.78 -1.12
C ASN A 60 20.47 27.88 -2.64
N ASP A 61 21.26 27.02 -3.28
CA ASP A 61 21.39 26.98 -4.75
C ASP A 61 20.20 26.25 -5.41
N ILE A 62 19.38 25.55 -4.63
CA ILE A 62 18.23 24.76 -5.11
C ILE A 62 16.97 25.61 -5.03
N LYS A 63 16.44 26.02 -6.18
CA LYS A 63 15.22 26.85 -6.26
C LYS A 63 13.95 26.01 -6.10
N PRO A 64 13.09 26.28 -5.10
CA PRO A 64 11.89 25.47 -4.86
C PRO A 64 10.79 25.75 -5.88
N SER A 65 10.26 24.69 -6.48
CA SER A 65 9.07 24.73 -7.33
C SER A 65 7.79 24.99 -6.52
N GLN A 66 6.70 25.32 -7.21
CA GLN A 66 5.38 25.45 -6.57
C GLN A 66 4.96 24.16 -5.86
N LYS A 67 5.27 23.00 -6.44
CA LYS A 67 4.99 21.69 -5.84
C LYS A 67 5.71 21.51 -4.49
N ALA A 68 6.98 21.89 -4.42
CA ALA A 68 7.75 21.84 -3.17
C ALA A 68 7.15 22.74 -2.09
N LYS A 69 6.70 23.94 -2.47
CA LYS A 69 6.02 24.88 -1.56
C LYS A 69 4.68 24.35 -1.07
N THR A 70 3.88 23.73 -1.95
CA THR A 70 2.61 23.10 -1.54
C THR A 70 2.84 22.01 -0.49
N ILE A 71 3.80 21.10 -0.74
CA ILE A 71 4.15 20.04 0.22
C ILE A 71 4.61 20.63 1.55
N PHE A 72 5.41 21.70 1.52
CA PHE A 72 5.82 22.41 2.74
C PHE A 72 4.62 22.86 3.58
N TYR A 73 3.65 23.52 2.97
CA TYR A 73 2.45 24.01 3.68
C TYR A 73 1.56 22.86 4.19
N GLU A 74 1.48 21.74 3.45
CA GLU A 74 0.72 20.55 3.88
C GLU A 74 1.28 19.92 5.15
N ILE A 75 2.61 19.89 5.30
CA ILE A 75 3.26 19.25 6.45
C ILE A 75 3.49 20.23 7.62
N GLU A 76 3.55 21.54 7.35
CA GLU A 76 3.88 22.59 8.33
C GLU A 76 3.05 22.48 9.61
N LYS A 77 1.72 22.34 9.49
CA LYS A 77 0.84 22.27 10.66
C LYS A 77 1.18 21.08 11.57
N LYS A 78 1.37 19.90 10.99
CA LYS A 78 1.68 18.66 11.73
C LYS A 78 3.07 18.71 12.38
N VAL A 79 4.04 19.33 11.71
CA VAL A 79 5.40 19.52 12.24
C VAL A 79 5.38 20.45 13.46
N LYS A 80 4.63 21.56 13.40
CA LYS A 80 4.43 22.48 14.54
C LYS A 80 3.79 21.78 15.73
N GLU A 81 2.69 21.07 15.51
CA GLU A 81 1.96 20.36 16.56
C GLU A 81 2.81 19.28 17.25
N ALA A 82 3.71 18.64 16.53
CA ALA A 82 4.59 17.58 17.05
C ALA A 82 5.95 18.08 17.59
N ASN A 83 6.23 19.38 17.51
CA ASN A 83 7.53 20.00 17.87
C ASN A 83 8.73 19.33 17.15
N LEU A 84 8.59 19.11 15.85
CA LEU A 84 9.61 18.45 15.01
C LEU A 84 10.37 19.46 14.14
N PRO A 85 11.60 19.14 13.68
CA PRO A 85 12.39 20.05 12.85
C PRO A 85 11.71 20.30 11.49
N PHE A 86 11.71 21.57 11.08
CA PHE A 86 11.20 22.00 9.79
C PHE A 86 12.09 21.60 8.63
N LYS A 87 11.47 21.19 7.53
CA LYS A 87 12.15 21.05 6.24
C LYS A 87 11.92 22.31 5.42
N ASN A 88 12.98 23.03 5.08
CA ASN A 88 12.89 24.17 4.18
C ASN A 88 12.39 23.72 2.78
N PRO A 89 11.56 24.50 2.07
CA PRO A 89 11.17 24.23 0.67
C PRO A 89 12.31 23.83 -0.27
N ASN A 90 13.52 24.37 -0.10
CA ASN A 90 14.69 24.01 -0.90
C ASN A 90 15.09 22.53 -0.70
N LEU A 91 15.00 22.03 0.54
CA LEU A 91 15.28 20.62 0.86
C LEU A 91 14.18 19.72 0.28
N ILE A 92 12.92 20.14 0.37
CA ILE A 92 11.81 19.42 -0.26
C ILE A 92 12.02 19.34 -1.77
N GLN A 93 12.50 20.41 -2.39
CA GLN A 93 12.85 20.39 -3.81
C GLN A 93 14.01 19.44 -4.12
N ALA A 94 15.06 19.42 -3.30
CA ALA A 94 16.16 18.45 -3.46
C ALA A 94 15.65 17.00 -3.37
N ILE A 95 14.79 16.72 -2.38
CA ILE A 95 14.15 15.40 -2.22
C ILE A 95 13.32 15.04 -3.45
N LEU A 96 12.53 15.98 -3.98
CA LEU A 96 11.75 15.78 -5.20
C LEU A 96 12.63 15.48 -6.40
N ASN A 97 13.76 16.17 -6.54
CA ASN A 97 14.70 15.95 -7.63
C ASN A 97 15.28 14.54 -7.62
N GLU A 98 15.51 13.95 -6.43
CA GLU A 98 16.09 12.61 -6.27
C GLU A 98 15.06 11.49 -6.07
N SER A 99 13.76 11.80 -6.18
CA SER A 99 12.68 10.83 -5.99
C SER A 99 11.91 10.58 -7.28
N LYS A 100 11.55 9.32 -7.53
CA LYS A 100 10.51 8.97 -8.51
C LYS A 100 9.14 9.41 -8.01
N GLU A 101 8.86 9.15 -6.73
CA GLU A 101 7.60 9.53 -6.10
C GLU A 101 7.74 9.74 -4.59
N ILE A 102 6.82 10.54 -4.04
CA ILE A 102 6.58 10.63 -2.60
C ILE A 102 5.46 9.65 -2.25
N LEU A 103 5.77 8.68 -1.40
CA LEU A 103 4.84 7.67 -0.91
C LEU A 103 4.01 8.19 0.27
N LYS A 104 4.66 8.95 1.16
CA LYS A 104 4.01 9.56 2.31
C LYS A 104 4.68 10.88 2.69
N ALA A 105 3.86 11.91 2.91
CA ALA A 105 4.29 13.22 3.38
C ALA A 105 3.69 13.48 4.77
N GLU A 106 4.55 13.48 5.78
CA GLU A 106 4.23 13.88 7.15
C GLU A 106 5.34 14.82 7.64
N HIS A 107 5.80 14.71 8.88
CA HIS A 107 7.02 15.39 9.34
C HIS A 107 8.31 14.90 8.63
N VAL A 108 8.26 13.73 8.01
CA VAL A 108 9.30 13.17 7.14
C VAL A 108 8.65 12.82 5.79
N LEU A 109 9.42 12.99 4.71
CA LEU A 109 9.01 12.55 3.39
C LEU A 109 9.54 11.14 3.16
N ILE A 110 8.66 10.15 3.05
CA ILE A 110 9.03 8.80 2.62
C ILE A 110 8.90 8.75 1.10
N THR A 111 10.01 8.48 0.42
CA THR A 111 10.11 8.54 -1.03
C THR A 111 10.67 7.26 -1.63
N GLU A 112 10.33 7.00 -2.89
CA GLU A 112 11.07 6.06 -3.72
C GLU A 112 12.16 6.85 -4.46
N THR A 113 13.44 6.53 -4.23
CA THR A 113 14.56 7.18 -4.90
C THR A 113 14.61 6.83 -6.39
N LYS A 114 15.42 7.54 -7.18
CA LYS A 114 15.72 7.15 -8.58
C LYS A 114 16.28 5.73 -8.69
N HIS A 115 17.07 5.30 -7.70
CA HIS A 115 17.61 3.94 -7.61
C HIS A 115 16.52 2.89 -7.36
N GLY A 116 15.45 3.28 -6.65
CA GLY A 116 14.34 2.41 -6.25
C GLY A 116 14.30 2.08 -4.76
N PHE A 117 15.17 2.68 -3.93
CA PHE A 117 15.10 2.53 -2.48
C PHE A 117 13.89 3.27 -1.92
N ILE A 118 13.23 2.67 -0.92
CA ILE A 118 12.18 3.35 -0.16
C ILE A 118 12.76 3.82 1.16
N CYS A 119 12.98 5.12 1.29
CA CYS A 119 13.64 5.70 2.45
C CYS A 119 13.14 7.11 2.77
N ALA A 120 13.64 7.67 3.86
CA ALA A 120 13.36 9.04 4.24
C ALA A 120 14.19 10.00 3.37
N ASN A 121 13.54 11.07 2.91
CA ASN A 121 14.18 12.22 2.25
C ASN A 121 15.08 11.85 1.05
N ALA A 122 14.73 10.80 0.31
CA ALA A 122 15.49 10.29 -0.81
C ALA A 122 16.95 9.89 -0.49
N GLY A 123 17.27 9.62 0.79
CA GLY A 123 18.64 9.37 1.23
C GLY A 123 19.55 10.60 1.20
N ILE A 124 18.95 11.81 1.08
CA ILE A 124 19.69 13.06 1.23
C ILE A 124 20.03 13.24 2.70
N ASP A 125 21.32 13.48 2.96
CA ASP A 125 21.83 13.73 4.30
C ASP A 125 22.39 15.16 4.42
N SER A 126 22.18 15.78 5.58
CA SER A 126 22.78 17.05 5.98
C SER A 126 23.84 16.88 7.08
N SER A 127 23.94 15.68 7.66
CA SER A 127 24.91 15.35 8.69
C SER A 127 26.29 15.12 8.10
N ASN A 128 27.35 15.37 8.87
CA ASN A 128 28.73 15.09 8.49
C ASN A 128 29.19 15.70 7.14
N VAL A 129 28.51 16.74 6.65
CA VAL A 129 28.92 17.53 5.48
C VAL A 129 29.46 18.88 5.94
N LYS A 130 30.57 19.34 5.36
CA LYS A 130 31.17 20.64 5.71
C LYS A 130 30.27 21.76 5.20
N GLY A 131 29.82 22.65 6.10
CA GLY A 131 29.02 23.84 5.80
C GLY A 131 27.57 23.74 6.27
N LYS A 132 27.06 24.81 6.90
CA LYS A 132 25.77 24.83 7.62
C LYS A 132 24.55 24.47 6.76
N ASP A 133 24.61 24.77 5.47
CA ASP A 133 23.52 24.55 4.51
C ASP A 133 23.87 23.52 3.43
N ASN A 134 24.93 22.73 3.61
CA ASN A 134 25.31 21.74 2.62
C ASN A 134 24.57 20.42 2.84
N ILE A 135 24.14 19.81 1.74
CA ILE A 135 23.53 18.49 1.71
C ILE A 135 24.32 17.56 0.79
N SER A 136 24.33 16.27 1.12
CA SER A 136 24.92 15.21 0.32
C SER A 136 23.83 14.39 -0.37
N PHE A 137 24.10 13.97 -1.60
CA PHE A 137 23.24 13.07 -2.37
C PHE A 137 23.83 11.67 -2.42
N LEU A 138 22.99 10.68 -2.71
CA LEU A 138 23.45 9.31 -2.95
C LEU A 138 24.21 9.23 -4.29
N PRO A 139 25.26 8.37 -4.40
CA PRO A 139 25.89 8.08 -5.68
C PRO A 139 24.89 7.56 -6.70
N GLU A 140 25.02 7.93 -7.97
CA GLU A 140 24.09 7.49 -9.03
C GLU A 140 24.09 5.96 -9.18
N ASP A 141 25.27 5.33 -9.07
CA ASP A 141 25.44 3.89 -9.14
C ASP A 141 26.46 3.41 -8.09
N SER A 142 25.98 3.03 -6.92
CA SER A 142 26.83 2.49 -5.84
C SER A 142 27.37 1.08 -6.16
N ASP A 143 26.74 0.28 -7.02
CA ASP A 143 27.32 -1.01 -7.45
C ASP A 143 28.60 -0.75 -8.26
N LYS A 144 28.58 0.25 -9.14
CA LYS A 144 29.74 0.68 -9.93
C LYS A 144 30.89 1.16 -9.04
N GLU A 145 30.62 2.01 -8.06
CA GLU A 145 31.66 2.52 -7.15
C GLU A 145 32.28 1.39 -6.30
N ALA A 146 31.44 0.47 -5.80
CA ALA A 146 31.92 -0.72 -5.09
C ALA A 146 32.83 -1.60 -5.99
N LYS A 147 32.48 -1.73 -7.27
CA LYS A 147 33.26 -2.49 -8.25
C LYS A 147 34.61 -1.84 -8.55
N ILE A 148 34.66 -0.52 -8.70
CA ILE A 148 35.92 0.23 -8.90
C ILE A 148 36.89 -0.04 -7.75
N ILE A 149 36.40 0.04 -6.51
CA ILE A 149 37.21 -0.20 -5.30
C ILE A 149 37.68 -1.67 -5.26
N LYS A 150 36.77 -2.63 -5.49
CA LYS A 150 37.11 -4.07 -5.55
C LYS A 150 38.22 -4.33 -6.58
N GLU A 151 38.08 -3.80 -7.80
CA GLU A 151 39.03 -4.01 -8.89
C GLU A 151 40.38 -3.35 -8.62
N SER A 152 40.39 -2.17 -8.02
CA SER A 152 41.63 -1.49 -7.61
C SER A 152 42.39 -2.32 -6.57
N ILE A 153 41.70 -2.78 -5.53
CA ILE A 153 42.29 -3.63 -4.48
C ILE A 153 42.80 -4.96 -5.06
N LYS A 154 42.01 -5.63 -5.91
CA LYS A 154 42.44 -6.86 -6.58
C LYS A 154 43.67 -6.66 -7.45
N ARG A 155 43.78 -5.52 -8.15
CA ARG A 155 44.93 -5.20 -8.99
C ARG A 155 46.20 -5.00 -8.17
N GLN A 156 46.11 -4.27 -7.06
CA GLN A 156 47.25 -3.85 -6.24
C GLN A 156 47.70 -4.96 -5.26
N LEU A 157 46.76 -5.64 -4.60
CA LEU A 157 47.05 -6.63 -3.55
C LEU A 157 46.88 -8.09 -3.99
N LYS A 158 46.37 -8.35 -5.21
CA LYS A 158 46.10 -9.70 -5.74
C LYS A 158 45.18 -10.55 -4.87
N VAL A 159 44.32 -9.92 -4.07
CA VAL A 159 43.27 -10.57 -3.26
C VAL A 159 41.89 -10.32 -3.86
N ASP A 160 40.99 -11.29 -3.74
CA ASP A 160 39.59 -11.16 -4.17
C ASP A 160 38.66 -10.99 -2.96
N ILE A 161 38.07 -9.81 -2.86
CA ILE A 161 37.23 -9.38 -1.74
C ILE A 161 35.83 -9.01 -2.24
N ALA A 162 34.90 -8.83 -1.31
CA ALA A 162 33.66 -8.13 -1.58
C ALA A 162 33.71 -6.70 -1.05
N VAL A 163 32.97 -5.81 -1.70
CA VAL A 163 32.78 -4.41 -1.27
C VAL A 163 31.28 -4.14 -1.18
N ILE A 164 30.85 -3.55 -0.06
CA ILE A 164 29.48 -3.11 0.17
C ILE A 164 29.52 -1.62 0.48
N ILE A 165 28.73 -0.83 -0.24
CA ILE A 165 28.50 0.58 0.12
C ILE A 165 27.21 0.63 0.92
N SER A 166 27.26 1.20 2.12
CA SER A 166 26.14 1.24 3.06
C SER A 166 25.71 2.64 3.45
N ASP A 167 24.45 2.77 3.86
CA ASP A 167 23.87 3.97 4.45
C ASP A 167 22.91 3.60 5.58
N SER A 168 22.44 4.58 6.34
CA SER A 168 21.66 4.39 7.56
C SER A 168 20.20 4.76 7.35
N PHE A 169 19.33 3.75 7.26
CA PHE A 169 17.91 3.94 7.00
C PHE A 169 17.05 3.59 8.22
N GLY A 170 15.93 4.32 8.35
CA GLY A 170 14.81 3.86 9.17
C GLY A 170 14.04 2.72 8.49
N ARG A 171 13.09 2.11 9.21
CA ARG A 171 12.28 1.01 8.66
C ARG A 171 10.85 1.00 9.23
N PRO A 172 9.88 0.45 8.49
CA PRO A 172 8.52 0.30 9.00
C PRO A 172 8.46 -0.45 10.34
N PHE A 173 7.52 -0.05 11.19
CA PHE A 173 7.13 -0.71 12.44
C PHE A 173 8.14 -0.72 13.58
N ARG A 174 9.39 -0.28 13.38
CA ARG A 174 10.40 -0.20 14.45
C ARG A 174 11.10 1.15 14.47
N LYS A 175 11.40 1.64 15.68
CA LYS A 175 12.23 2.83 15.89
C LYS A 175 13.71 2.46 15.81
N GLY A 176 14.56 3.45 15.48
CA GLY A 176 16.00 3.30 15.29
C GLY A 176 16.40 3.07 13.83
N THR A 177 17.53 3.64 13.43
CA THR A 177 18.15 3.41 12.12
C THR A 177 18.92 2.09 12.13
N ILE A 178 19.11 1.51 10.95
CA ILE A 178 19.98 0.36 10.70
C ILE A 178 20.78 0.59 9.41
N GLY A 179 21.91 -0.08 9.28
CA GLY A 179 22.75 -0.06 8.10
C GLY A 179 22.10 -0.89 7.00
N VAL A 180 21.94 -0.30 5.83
CA VAL A 180 21.42 -0.95 4.62
C VAL A 180 22.45 -0.84 3.51
N ALA A 181 22.48 -1.81 2.61
CA ALA A 181 23.36 -1.78 1.45
C ALA A 181 22.73 -0.94 0.33
N LEU A 182 23.48 0.04 -0.17
CA LEU A 182 23.15 0.81 -1.37
C LEU A 182 23.81 0.27 -2.63
N GLY A 183 24.95 -0.43 -2.48
CA GLY A 183 25.69 -1.04 -3.58
C GLY A 183 26.53 -2.22 -3.12
N SER A 184 26.80 -3.15 -4.01
CA SER A 184 27.57 -4.36 -3.73
C SER A 184 28.38 -4.85 -4.93
N ALA A 185 29.62 -5.27 -4.69
CA ALA A 185 30.48 -5.91 -5.67
C ALA A 185 31.16 -7.15 -5.06
N GLY A 186 31.17 -8.26 -5.79
CA GLY A 186 31.83 -9.49 -5.35
C GLY A 186 31.00 -10.36 -4.41
N ILE A 187 29.78 -9.95 -4.04
CA ILE A 187 28.86 -10.69 -3.17
C ILE A 187 27.42 -10.51 -3.65
N GLU A 188 26.65 -11.61 -3.68
CA GLU A 188 25.23 -11.53 -3.98
C GLU A 188 24.47 -10.81 -2.87
N PRO A 189 23.57 -9.86 -3.16
CA PRO A 189 22.77 -9.21 -2.13
C PRO A 189 21.89 -10.18 -1.32
N LEU A 190 21.37 -11.19 -2.01
CA LEU A 190 20.53 -12.23 -1.42
C LEU A 190 21.27 -13.56 -1.34
N LEU A 191 21.20 -14.20 -0.18
CA LEU A 191 21.56 -15.60 -0.01
C LEU A 191 20.29 -16.44 -0.12
N ASP A 192 20.15 -17.12 -1.27
CA ASP A 192 19.02 -17.99 -1.54
C ASP A 192 19.19 -19.35 -0.84
N LYS A 193 18.30 -19.64 0.11
CA LYS A 193 18.26 -20.90 0.85
C LYS A 193 17.08 -21.78 0.45
N ARG A 194 16.35 -21.44 -0.62
CA ARG A 194 15.29 -22.30 -1.13
C ARG A 194 15.88 -23.61 -1.67
N GLY A 195 15.20 -24.71 -1.44
CA GLY A 195 15.70 -26.06 -1.75
C GLY A 195 16.65 -26.66 -0.71
N TYR A 196 17.16 -25.88 0.24
CA TYR A 196 17.95 -26.41 1.35
C TYR A 196 17.04 -27.08 2.38
N LYS A 197 17.59 -28.03 3.16
CA LYS A 197 16.88 -28.69 4.24
C LYS A 197 17.09 -27.98 5.58
N ASP A 198 16.06 -27.94 6.41
CA ASP A 198 16.13 -27.53 7.81
C ASP A 198 16.71 -28.64 8.71
N LEU A 199 16.77 -28.38 10.01
CA LEU A 199 17.27 -29.33 11.02
C LEU A 199 16.47 -30.64 11.10
N TYR A 200 15.25 -30.67 10.56
CA TYR A 200 14.37 -31.84 10.53
C TYR A 200 14.24 -32.44 9.12
N GLY A 201 15.10 -32.02 8.19
CA GLY A 201 15.10 -32.51 6.81
C GLY A 201 14.02 -31.92 5.91
N LYS A 202 13.22 -30.94 6.38
CA LYS A 202 12.19 -30.28 5.57
C LYS A 202 12.80 -29.25 4.64
N GLU A 203 12.34 -29.23 3.41
CA GLU A 203 12.80 -28.27 2.41
C GLU A 203 12.30 -26.84 2.70
N LEU A 204 13.22 -25.88 2.67
CA LEU A 204 12.94 -24.45 2.75
C LEU A 204 12.37 -23.96 1.42
N ARG A 205 11.16 -23.38 1.43
CA ARG A 205 10.47 -22.93 0.21
C ARG A 205 10.55 -21.43 -0.07
N THR A 206 10.74 -20.62 0.97
CA THR A 206 10.62 -19.15 0.88
C THR A 206 11.82 -18.40 1.44
N THR A 207 12.87 -19.10 1.86
CA THR A 207 13.97 -18.52 2.64
C THR A 207 14.97 -17.80 1.73
N LEU A 208 14.83 -16.48 1.65
CA LEU A 208 15.81 -15.57 1.09
C LEU A 208 16.39 -14.72 2.22
N ILE A 209 17.70 -14.68 2.36
CA ILE A 209 18.38 -13.91 3.40
C ILE A 209 19.01 -12.68 2.73
N GLY A 210 18.66 -11.47 3.18
CA GLY A 210 19.33 -10.24 2.77
C GLY A 210 20.72 -10.16 3.39
N GLN A 211 21.70 -10.87 2.82
CA GLN A 211 23.01 -11.03 3.44
C GLN A 211 23.78 -9.71 3.48
N VAL A 212 23.73 -8.90 2.41
CA VAL A 212 24.45 -7.62 2.38
C VAL A 212 23.85 -6.59 3.34
N ASP A 213 22.53 -6.58 3.55
CA ASP A 213 21.90 -5.72 4.56
C ASP A 213 22.28 -6.15 5.99
N ASN A 214 22.35 -7.46 6.26
CA ASN A 214 22.84 -7.95 7.56
C ASN A 214 24.29 -7.54 7.83
N LEU A 215 25.15 -7.62 6.80
CA LEU A 215 26.55 -7.20 6.88
C LEU A 215 26.69 -5.68 7.04
N ALA A 216 25.92 -4.90 6.29
CA ALA A 216 25.86 -3.45 6.42
C ALA A 216 25.38 -3.03 7.82
N SER A 217 24.30 -3.64 8.32
CA SER A 217 23.81 -3.42 9.69
C SER A 217 24.84 -3.80 10.75
N SER A 218 25.64 -4.85 10.53
CA SER A 218 26.69 -5.27 11.47
C SER A 218 27.84 -4.26 11.48
N ALA A 219 28.27 -3.79 10.30
CA ALA A 219 29.32 -2.78 10.16
C ALA A 219 28.95 -1.44 10.81
N GLN A 220 27.69 -1.03 10.71
CA GLN A 220 27.18 0.20 11.33
C GLN A 220 27.43 0.23 12.86
N LEU A 221 27.44 -0.93 13.54
CA LEU A 221 27.77 -1.00 14.98
C LEU A 221 29.18 -0.50 15.30
N ILE A 222 30.11 -0.60 14.33
CA ILE A 222 31.47 -0.09 14.44
C ILE A 222 31.58 1.33 13.87
N MET A 223 30.92 1.60 12.74
CA MET A 223 30.96 2.92 12.09
C MET A 223 30.37 4.02 12.97
N GLY A 224 29.33 3.68 13.74
CA GLY A 224 28.53 4.65 14.48
C GLY A 224 27.70 5.55 13.56
N GLU A 225 27.06 6.55 14.15
CA GLU A 225 26.16 7.49 13.47
C GLU A 225 26.58 8.96 13.69
N SER A 226 27.75 9.20 14.31
CA SER A 226 28.16 10.51 14.78
C SER A 226 29.58 10.86 14.31
N ASN A 227 30.52 11.04 15.25
CA ASN A 227 31.86 11.53 15.02
C ASN A 227 32.95 10.46 15.23
N GLU A 228 32.58 9.17 15.21
CA GLU A 228 33.50 8.05 15.44
C GLU A 228 34.62 7.99 14.40
N GLY A 229 34.37 8.48 13.18
CA GLY A 229 35.40 8.61 12.15
C GLY A 229 35.84 7.28 11.55
N LEU A 230 34.99 6.25 11.59
CA LEU A 230 35.27 4.90 11.09
C LEU A 230 34.38 4.53 9.88
N PRO A 231 34.48 5.23 8.73
CA PRO A 231 33.59 5.00 7.60
C PRO A 231 33.88 3.71 6.82
N ILE A 232 34.92 2.95 7.19
CA ILE A 232 35.33 1.71 6.52
C ILE A 232 35.48 0.62 7.58
N VAL A 233 34.76 -0.48 7.40
CA VAL A 233 34.79 -1.64 8.29
C VAL A 233 35.10 -2.90 7.49
N LEU A 234 36.13 -3.61 7.90
CA LEU A 234 36.44 -4.95 7.41
C LEU A 234 35.62 -5.99 8.18
N ILE A 235 34.91 -6.84 7.46
CA ILE A 235 34.26 -8.05 7.98
C ILE A 235 35.04 -9.26 7.48
N ARG A 236 35.48 -10.10 8.41
CA ARG A 236 36.27 -11.31 8.14
C ARG A 236 35.60 -12.55 8.72
N GLY A 237 35.67 -13.65 7.97
CA GLY A 237 35.19 -14.97 8.41
C GLY A 237 33.71 -15.23 8.13
N TYR A 238 33.03 -14.38 7.36
CA TYR A 238 31.67 -14.65 6.86
C TYR A 238 31.71 -15.56 5.61
N ASN A 239 30.84 -16.58 5.52
CA ASN A 239 30.84 -17.50 4.38
C ASN A 239 30.02 -16.90 3.26
N PHE A 240 30.68 -16.58 2.16
CA PHE A 240 30.01 -16.24 0.93
C PHE A 240 30.88 -16.66 -0.25
N TYR A 241 30.25 -16.74 -1.42
CA TYR A 241 30.95 -17.01 -2.65
C TYR A 241 31.23 -15.69 -3.36
N ILE A 242 32.49 -15.51 -3.76
CA ILE A 242 32.83 -14.41 -4.66
C ILE A 242 32.05 -14.63 -5.95
N LYS A 243 31.29 -13.61 -6.35
CA LYS A 243 30.54 -13.64 -7.59
C LYS A 243 30.73 -12.35 -8.35
N ASP A 244 31.02 -12.48 -9.64
CA ASP A 244 31.05 -11.36 -10.56
C ASP A 244 29.64 -11.08 -11.09
N ASN A 245 29.39 -9.85 -11.53
CA ASN A 245 28.09 -9.38 -12.03
C ASN A 245 26.95 -9.47 -11.00
N THR A 246 27.20 -8.96 -9.80
CA THR A 246 26.19 -8.75 -8.75
C THR A 246 25.52 -7.39 -8.92
N SER A 247 24.28 -7.24 -8.44
CA SER A 247 23.65 -5.92 -8.35
C SER A 247 22.68 -5.82 -7.19
N ILE A 248 22.74 -4.70 -6.48
CA ILE A 248 21.84 -4.37 -5.36
C ILE A 248 20.37 -4.39 -5.77
N LYS A 249 20.06 -4.20 -7.06
CA LYS A 249 18.67 -4.25 -7.58
C LYS A 249 17.96 -5.57 -7.26
N SER A 250 18.70 -6.65 -7.07
CA SER A 250 18.12 -7.96 -6.70
C SER A 250 17.42 -7.98 -5.34
N ILE A 251 17.79 -7.08 -4.40
CA ILE A 251 17.13 -6.97 -3.09
C ILE A 251 15.87 -6.09 -3.13
N LEU A 252 15.74 -5.23 -4.15
CA LEU A 252 14.60 -4.34 -4.29
C LEU A 252 13.34 -5.12 -4.66
N ARG A 253 12.25 -4.85 -3.96
CA ARG A 253 10.98 -5.55 -4.18
C ARG A 253 10.25 -4.97 -5.39
N GLU A 254 9.81 -5.83 -6.30
CA GLU A 254 8.95 -5.41 -7.41
C GLU A 254 7.63 -4.81 -6.91
N LYS A 255 7.15 -3.72 -7.54
CA LYS A 255 5.93 -2.98 -7.12
C LYS A 255 4.68 -3.88 -6.96
N LYS A 256 4.52 -4.91 -7.80
CA LYS A 256 3.37 -5.84 -7.70
C LYS A 256 3.35 -6.64 -6.39
N TYR A 257 4.51 -6.89 -5.78
CA TYR A 257 4.65 -7.62 -4.52
C TYR A 257 4.82 -6.71 -3.30
N ASP A 258 4.89 -5.39 -3.51
CA ASP A 258 4.98 -4.42 -2.42
C ASP A 258 3.61 -4.21 -1.75
N LEU A 259 3.58 -4.49 -0.45
CA LEU A 259 2.41 -4.40 0.42
C LEU A 259 2.36 -3.08 1.20
N PHE A 260 3.46 -2.32 1.24
CA PHE A 260 3.63 -1.17 2.14
C PHE A 260 3.63 0.17 1.41
N SER A 261 4.07 0.23 0.14
CA SER A 261 4.19 1.49 -0.62
C SER A 261 2.93 1.94 -1.37
N ARG A 262 1.85 1.15 -1.39
CA ARG A 262 0.69 1.44 -2.25
C ARG A 262 -0.06 2.71 -1.83
N LYS A 263 -0.15 3.67 -2.76
CA LYS A 263 -1.02 4.85 -2.64
C LYS A 263 -2.51 4.45 -2.65
N ASN A 264 -3.24 4.95 -1.66
CA ASN A 264 -4.67 4.75 -1.46
C ASN A 264 -5.58 5.40 -2.52
N GLU A 265 -5.05 6.22 -3.44
CA GLU A 265 -5.85 6.84 -4.52
C GLU A 265 -6.57 5.81 -5.38
N SER A 266 -5.91 4.67 -5.64
CA SER A 266 -6.53 3.55 -6.35
C SER A 266 -7.70 2.90 -5.59
N VAL A 267 -7.82 3.06 -4.27
CA VAL A 267 -8.82 2.33 -3.48
C VAL A 267 -10.23 2.84 -3.73
N ILE A 268 -10.43 4.16 -3.75
CA ILE A 268 -11.75 4.74 -4.03
C ILE A 268 -12.15 4.47 -5.47
N GLU A 269 -11.24 4.70 -6.42
CA GLU A 269 -11.51 4.43 -7.83
C GLU A 269 -11.83 2.95 -8.08
N ASN A 270 -11.05 2.02 -7.50
CA ASN A 270 -11.31 0.59 -7.58
C ASN A 270 -12.63 0.20 -6.91
N LEU A 271 -12.99 0.86 -5.79
CA LEU A 271 -14.27 0.62 -5.13
C LEU A 271 -15.45 1.05 -6.00
N LEU A 272 -15.38 2.26 -6.56
CA LEU A 272 -16.41 2.81 -7.42
C LEU A 272 -16.56 2.02 -8.73
N LYS A 273 -15.44 1.68 -9.40
CA LYS A 273 -15.44 0.90 -10.65
C LYS A 273 -15.67 -0.60 -10.45
N GLY A 274 -15.27 -1.14 -9.30
CA GLY A 274 -15.39 -2.56 -8.96
C GLY A 274 -16.80 -2.98 -8.56
N ARG A 275 -17.58 -2.03 -8.02
CA ARG A 275 -18.99 -2.21 -7.72
C ARG A 275 -19.78 -2.44 -9.01
N LYS A 276 -20.38 -3.62 -9.16
CA LYS A 276 -21.24 -4.01 -10.29
C LYS A 276 -22.53 -4.66 -9.79
N SER A 277 -23.60 -4.56 -10.57
CA SER A 277 -24.87 -5.23 -10.27
C SER A 277 -24.74 -6.73 -10.52
N TYR A 278 -24.42 -7.47 -9.45
CA TYR A 278 -24.08 -8.89 -9.54
C TYR A 278 -25.36 -9.75 -9.61
N LYS A 279 -25.64 -10.30 -10.79
CA LYS A 279 -26.82 -11.14 -11.07
C LYS A 279 -26.51 -12.63 -11.19
N SER A 280 -25.24 -13.00 -11.08
CA SER A 280 -24.79 -14.40 -11.11
C SER A 280 -25.06 -15.09 -9.78
N ARG A 281 -24.90 -16.42 -9.76
CA ARG A 281 -25.01 -17.19 -8.51
C ARG A 281 -23.91 -16.82 -7.52
N PHE A 282 -24.30 -16.76 -6.24
CA PHE A 282 -23.38 -16.60 -5.12
C PHE A 282 -22.85 -17.98 -4.67
N ILE A 283 -21.68 -18.02 -4.06
CA ILE A 283 -21.20 -19.25 -3.42
C ILE A 283 -21.98 -19.51 -2.13
N LYS A 284 -22.15 -20.80 -1.76
CA LYS A 284 -22.76 -21.21 -0.50
C LYS A 284 -21.77 -21.02 0.66
N ARG A 285 -21.54 -19.76 1.03
CA ARG A 285 -20.72 -19.36 2.17
C ARG A 285 -21.55 -18.52 3.12
N GLU A 286 -21.46 -18.81 4.42
CA GLU A 286 -22.14 -18.04 5.46
C GLU A 286 -21.57 -16.61 5.53
N ILE A 287 -22.45 -15.64 5.76
CA ILE A 287 -22.11 -14.23 5.86
C ILE A 287 -22.40 -13.79 7.29
N ASN A 288 -21.38 -13.26 7.97
CA ASN A 288 -21.52 -12.76 9.32
C ASN A 288 -22.51 -11.57 9.35
N GLU A 289 -23.58 -11.66 10.14
CA GLU A 289 -24.59 -10.60 10.25
C GLU A 289 -24.00 -9.27 10.74
N ASN A 290 -22.96 -9.28 11.58
CA ASN A 290 -22.29 -8.06 12.04
C ASN A 290 -21.65 -7.29 10.88
N LEU A 291 -21.23 -7.99 9.82
CA LEU A 291 -20.71 -7.36 8.60
C LEU A 291 -21.81 -6.58 7.87
N ILE A 292 -23.03 -7.13 7.84
CA ILE A 292 -24.19 -6.47 7.21
C ILE A 292 -24.64 -5.28 8.05
N LYS A 293 -24.73 -5.44 9.37
CA LYS A 293 -25.03 -4.34 10.30
C LYS A 293 -24.01 -3.21 10.16
N PHE A 294 -22.72 -3.54 10.03
CA PHE A 294 -21.68 -2.55 9.73
C PHE A 294 -21.96 -1.82 8.41
N CYS A 295 -22.29 -2.53 7.33
CA CYS A 295 -22.58 -1.89 6.04
C CYS A 295 -23.82 -0.99 6.11
N ILE A 296 -24.87 -1.42 6.83
CA ILE A 296 -26.06 -0.59 7.09
C ILE A 296 -25.66 0.67 7.86
N LYS A 297 -24.80 0.57 8.88
CA LYS A 297 -24.31 1.74 9.62
C LYS A 297 -23.53 2.72 8.74
N ILE A 298 -22.73 2.23 7.79
CA ILE A 298 -22.04 3.10 6.81
C ILE A 298 -23.05 3.85 5.92
N SER A 299 -24.18 3.23 5.59
CA SER A 299 -25.25 3.87 4.80
C SER A 299 -25.86 5.11 5.46
N GLU A 300 -25.69 5.27 6.78
CA GLU A 300 -26.13 6.43 7.54
C GLU A 300 -25.22 7.66 7.34
N TRP A 301 -24.08 7.52 6.67
CA TRP A 301 -23.20 8.64 6.31
C TRP A 301 -23.54 9.27 4.96
N ALA A 302 -24.51 8.70 4.24
CA ALA A 302 -25.04 9.33 3.04
C ALA A 302 -25.66 10.70 3.38
N PRO A 303 -25.67 11.67 2.43
CA PRO A 303 -26.37 12.93 2.62
C PRO A 303 -27.84 12.68 2.94
N LYS A 304 -28.35 13.40 3.95
CA LYS A 304 -29.70 13.24 4.48
C LYS A 304 -30.48 14.53 4.31
N ALA A 305 -31.63 14.45 3.65
CA ALA A 305 -32.60 15.53 3.67
C ALA A 305 -32.97 15.88 5.12
N HIS A 306 -32.96 17.18 5.44
CA HIS A 306 -33.24 17.72 6.78
C HIS A 306 -32.43 17.05 7.91
N ASN A 307 -31.27 16.46 7.60
CA ASN A 307 -30.45 15.66 8.51
C ASN A 307 -31.17 14.44 9.14
N ARG A 308 -32.24 13.94 8.53
CA ARG A 308 -33.02 12.78 9.03
C ARG A 308 -32.67 11.48 8.30
N CYS A 309 -32.57 10.39 9.06
CA CYS A 309 -32.38 9.05 8.48
C CYS A 309 -33.74 8.47 8.06
N LEU A 310 -34.08 8.64 6.78
CA LEU A 310 -35.36 8.23 6.19
C LEU A 310 -35.37 6.76 5.72
N GLY A 311 -34.20 6.14 5.52
CA GLY A 311 -34.06 4.76 5.08
C GLY A 311 -34.10 3.75 6.23
N LYS A 312 -34.80 2.62 6.01
CA LYS A 312 -34.83 1.47 6.92
C LYS A 312 -34.47 0.19 6.16
N TYR A 313 -33.45 -0.53 6.63
CA TYR A 313 -33.01 -1.80 6.05
C TYR A 313 -33.53 -2.97 6.90
N LEU A 314 -34.18 -3.93 6.24
CA LEU A 314 -34.80 -5.10 6.86
C LEU A 314 -34.23 -6.37 6.22
N ILE A 315 -33.72 -7.30 7.02
CA ILE A 315 -33.28 -8.60 6.53
C ILE A 315 -34.51 -9.50 6.34
N VAL A 316 -34.78 -9.93 5.11
CA VAL A 316 -35.91 -10.81 4.80
C VAL A 316 -35.55 -12.25 5.17
N LYS A 317 -36.23 -12.80 6.18
CA LYS A 317 -36.01 -14.17 6.68
C LYS A 317 -36.28 -15.19 5.58
N LYS A 318 -35.44 -16.23 5.50
CA LYS A 318 -35.58 -17.29 4.48
C LYS A 318 -36.97 -17.93 4.46
N THR A 319 -37.59 -18.10 5.63
CA THR A 319 -38.94 -18.67 5.78
C THR A 319 -40.03 -17.85 5.11
N GLN A 320 -39.88 -16.53 5.01
CA GLN A 320 -40.87 -15.63 4.41
C GLN A 320 -40.62 -15.37 2.91
N ARG A 321 -39.43 -15.73 2.39
CA ARG A 321 -39.06 -15.37 1.01
C ARG A 321 -39.87 -16.11 -0.03
N LYS A 322 -40.21 -17.39 0.21
CA LYS A 322 -40.93 -18.19 -0.79
C LYS A 322 -42.28 -17.55 -1.11
N ASP A 323 -43.12 -17.39 -0.10
CA ASP A 323 -44.47 -16.85 -0.24
C ASP A 323 -44.44 -15.41 -0.79
N LEU A 324 -43.51 -14.59 -0.30
CA LEU A 324 -43.30 -13.22 -0.80
C LEU A 324 -43.02 -13.19 -2.29
N ILE A 325 -42.05 -13.98 -2.75
CA ILE A 325 -41.61 -13.98 -4.14
C ILE A 325 -42.62 -14.68 -5.05
N ASP A 326 -43.35 -15.67 -4.55
CA ASP A 326 -44.43 -16.33 -5.28
C ASP A 326 -45.57 -15.34 -5.56
N MET A 327 -46.02 -14.59 -4.55
CA MET A 327 -47.09 -13.60 -4.71
C MET A 327 -46.67 -12.40 -5.58
N MET A 328 -45.45 -11.89 -5.40
CA MET A 328 -44.92 -10.84 -6.27
C MET A 328 -44.82 -11.29 -7.73
N ASN A 329 -44.45 -12.54 -7.98
CA ASN A 329 -44.37 -13.08 -9.34
C ASN A 329 -45.74 -13.36 -9.95
N GLN A 330 -46.75 -13.72 -9.16
CA GLN A 330 -48.12 -13.82 -9.64
C GLN A 330 -48.62 -12.47 -10.15
N LYS A 331 -48.44 -11.40 -9.36
CA LYS A 331 -48.78 -10.04 -9.80
C LYS A 331 -48.01 -9.67 -11.08
N LEU A 332 -46.70 -9.94 -11.12
CA LEU A 332 -45.88 -9.69 -12.32
C LEU A 332 -46.37 -10.47 -13.55
N TYR A 333 -46.85 -11.71 -13.36
CA TYR A 333 -47.44 -12.51 -14.44
C TYR A 333 -48.68 -11.82 -15.02
N GLU A 334 -49.60 -11.40 -14.14
CA GLU A 334 -50.84 -10.72 -14.52
C GLU A 334 -50.55 -9.38 -15.23
N ASP A 335 -49.61 -8.60 -14.70
CA ASP A 335 -49.16 -7.34 -15.31
C ASP A 335 -48.60 -7.56 -16.72
N LEU A 336 -47.63 -8.47 -16.89
CA LEU A 336 -47.01 -8.71 -18.19
C LEU A 336 -47.96 -9.36 -19.20
N ARG A 337 -48.93 -10.14 -18.73
CA ARG A 337 -49.98 -10.71 -19.58
C ARG A 337 -50.90 -9.60 -20.11
N ARG A 338 -51.26 -8.63 -19.27
CA ARG A 338 -52.04 -7.46 -19.66
C ARG A 338 -51.27 -6.54 -20.62
N ASP A 339 -49.94 -6.53 -20.54
CA ASP A 339 -49.06 -5.83 -21.49
C ASP A 339 -48.78 -6.65 -22.79
N ASP A 340 -49.57 -7.69 -23.06
CA ASP A 340 -49.48 -8.58 -24.23
C ASP A 340 -48.07 -9.17 -24.45
N LYS A 341 -47.32 -9.46 -23.37
CA LYS A 341 -45.99 -10.07 -23.49
C LYS A 341 -46.09 -11.58 -23.82
N PRO A 342 -45.18 -12.13 -24.66
CA PRO A 342 -45.15 -13.55 -24.96
C PRO A 342 -45.03 -14.42 -23.70
N GLN A 343 -45.74 -15.54 -23.63
CA GLN A 343 -45.72 -16.43 -22.46
C GLN A 343 -44.31 -16.90 -22.09
N GLU A 344 -43.48 -17.24 -23.08
CA GLU A 344 -42.09 -17.66 -22.86
C GLU A 344 -41.27 -16.56 -22.18
N PHE A 345 -41.47 -15.30 -22.56
CA PHE A 345 -40.82 -14.15 -21.94
C PHE A 345 -41.21 -14.02 -20.46
N ILE A 346 -42.51 -14.16 -20.15
CA ILE A 346 -43.04 -14.07 -18.79
C ILE A 346 -42.46 -15.18 -17.91
N ILE A 347 -42.50 -16.44 -18.38
CA ILE A 347 -41.97 -17.60 -17.66
C ILE A 347 -40.47 -17.42 -17.38
N ASN A 348 -39.70 -16.99 -18.38
CA ASN A 348 -38.27 -16.74 -18.22
C ASN A 348 -37.97 -15.60 -17.24
N LYS A 349 -38.78 -14.54 -17.24
CA LYS A 349 -38.65 -13.42 -16.31
C LYS A 349 -38.90 -13.88 -14.87
N ILE A 350 -39.99 -14.61 -14.63
CA ILE A 350 -40.36 -15.15 -13.32
C ILE A 350 -39.30 -16.14 -12.83
N LYS A 351 -38.79 -17.03 -13.69
CA LYS A 351 -37.72 -17.96 -13.32
C LYS A 351 -36.47 -17.22 -12.84
N LYS A 352 -36.07 -16.14 -13.54
CA LYS A 352 -34.90 -15.32 -13.16
C LYS A 352 -35.11 -14.61 -11.82
N THR A 353 -36.28 -14.01 -11.58
CA THR A 353 -36.57 -13.32 -10.30
C THR A 353 -36.61 -14.31 -9.13
N ARG A 354 -37.26 -15.47 -9.29
CA ARG A 354 -37.29 -16.54 -8.29
C ARG A 354 -35.88 -16.97 -7.88
N ILE A 355 -35.04 -17.28 -8.86
CA ILE A 355 -33.65 -17.71 -8.62
C ILE A 355 -32.88 -16.61 -7.88
N ALA A 356 -32.94 -15.36 -8.35
CA ALA A 356 -32.19 -14.27 -7.76
C ALA A 356 -32.53 -14.05 -6.28
N PHE A 357 -33.81 -14.07 -5.90
CA PHE A 357 -34.23 -13.74 -4.54
C PHE A 357 -34.20 -14.93 -3.56
N LEU A 358 -34.50 -16.14 -4.04
CA LEU A 358 -34.52 -17.34 -3.20
C LEU A 358 -33.12 -17.92 -2.98
N GLU A 359 -32.24 -17.90 -4.00
CA GLU A 359 -30.88 -18.44 -3.87
C GLU A 359 -29.91 -17.46 -3.20
N ALA A 360 -30.24 -16.16 -3.13
CA ALA A 360 -29.38 -15.18 -2.48
C ALA A 360 -29.13 -15.54 -1.00
N PRO A 361 -27.87 -15.60 -0.52
CA PRO A 361 -27.58 -15.85 0.89
C PRO A 361 -28.33 -14.88 1.81
N ILE A 362 -28.29 -13.58 1.47
CA ILE A 362 -29.00 -12.51 2.17
C ILE A 362 -29.85 -11.73 1.18
N LEU A 363 -31.09 -11.45 1.58
CA LEU A 363 -32.02 -10.57 0.89
C LEU A 363 -32.40 -9.46 1.87
N ILE A 364 -32.13 -8.21 1.51
CA ILE A 364 -32.49 -7.04 2.30
C ILE A 364 -33.57 -6.26 1.57
N LEU A 365 -34.59 -5.84 2.30
CA LEU A 365 -35.56 -4.83 1.88
C LEU A 365 -35.13 -3.47 2.42
N LEU A 366 -35.07 -2.48 1.54
CA LEU A 366 -34.96 -1.07 1.91
C LEU A 366 -36.32 -0.41 1.80
N CYS A 367 -36.73 0.28 2.86
CA CYS A 367 -37.95 1.07 2.91
C CYS A 367 -37.64 2.55 3.15
N LEU A 368 -38.50 3.42 2.64
CA LEU A 368 -38.65 4.79 3.08
C LEU A 368 -39.60 4.83 4.28
N ASP A 369 -39.18 5.44 5.38
CA ASP A 369 -40.00 5.66 6.56
C ASP A 369 -40.75 6.99 6.43
N SER A 370 -41.99 6.93 5.94
CA SER A 370 -42.82 8.11 5.69
C SER A 370 -43.26 8.81 6.97
N SER A 371 -43.12 8.18 8.15
CA SER A 371 -43.41 8.84 9.44
C SER A 371 -42.42 9.96 9.78
N LYS A 372 -41.30 10.04 9.06
CA LYS A 372 -40.23 11.02 9.27
C LYS A 372 -40.23 12.16 8.26
N LEU A 373 -41.13 12.10 7.28
CA LEU A 373 -41.35 13.15 6.30
C LEU A 373 -42.13 14.30 6.94
N ASP A 374 -41.85 15.52 6.52
CA ASP A 374 -42.62 16.67 7.01
C ASP A 374 -44.08 16.61 6.48
N PRO A 375 -45.07 16.85 7.36
CA PRO A 375 -46.47 16.86 6.95
C PRO A 375 -46.80 18.17 6.22
N TYR A 376 -47.45 18.05 5.06
CA TYR A 376 -47.99 19.19 4.31
C TYR A 376 -49.47 18.97 4.02
N LEU A 377 -50.22 20.06 3.85
CA LEU A 377 -51.67 19.99 3.58
C LEU A 377 -51.96 19.87 2.07
N ASP A 378 -51.21 20.57 1.24
CA ASP A 378 -51.30 20.54 -0.22
C ASP A 378 -50.54 19.36 -0.83
N GLU A 379 -51.08 18.87 -1.94
CA GLU A 379 -50.54 17.71 -2.65
C GLU A 379 -49.16 17.98 -3.29
N GLU A 380 -48.90 19.22 -3.70
CA GLU A 380 -47.61 19.58 -4.32
C GLU A 380 -46.45 19.37 -3.34
N ARG A 381 -46.53 19.96 -2.15
CA ARG A 381 -45.47 19.81 -1.14
C ARG A 381 -45.39 18.41 -0.58
N LYS A 382 -46.51 17.68 -0.43
CA LYS A 382 -46.49 16.25 -0.07
C LYS A 382 -45.69 15.43 -1.09
N ASN A 383 -45.91 15.67 -2.39
CA ASN A 383 -45.19 14.98 -3.45
C ASN A 383 -43.70 15.35 -3.46
N ASN A 384 -43.37 16.64 -3.30
CA ASN A 384 -41.99 17.09 -3.22
C ASN A 384 -41.25 16.47 -2.02
N GLU A 385 -41.90 16.42 -0.85
CA GLU A 385 -41.34 15.82 0.35
C GLU A 385 -41.12 14.30 0.18
N PHE A 386 -42.06 13.61 -0.48
CA PHE A 386 -41.88 12.21 -0.83
C PHE A 386 -40.67 12.00 -1.78
N LEU A 387 -40.52 12.86 -2.80
CA LEU A 387 -39.38 12.81 -3.73
C LEU A 387 -38.05 13.05 -3.01
N ILE A 388 -38.01 14.00 -2.08
CA ILE A 388 -36.86 14.24 -1.19
C ILE A 388 -36.53 12.97 -0.40
N GLY A 389 -37.55 12.30 0.13
CA GLY A 389 -37.42 11.00 0.80
C GLY A 389 -36.79 9.94 -0.10
N VAL A 390 -37.27 9.81 -1.33
CA VAL A 390 -36.73 8.87 -2.33
C VAL A 390 -35.26 9.16 -2.67
N GLN A 391 -34.89 10.44 -2.84
CA GLN A 391 -33.51 10.85 -3.08
C GLN A 391 -32.58 10.47 -1.92
N SER A 392 -33.01 10.76 -0.68
CA SER A 392 -32.26 10.45 0.55
C SER A 392 -32.04 8.93 0.72
N VAL A 393 -33.10 8.14 0.52
CA VAL A 393 -33.02 6.67 0.59
C VAL A 393 -32.12 6.09 -0.51
N SER A 394 -32.16 6.68 -1.72
CA SER A 394 -31.30 6.26 -2.83
C SER A 394 -29.82 6.56 -2.57
N ALA A 395 -29.50 7.72 -1.99
CA ALA A 395 -28.13 8.05 -1.58
C ALA A 395 -27.62 7.07 -0.51
N SER A 396 -28.46 6.74 0.48
CA SER A 396 -28.15 5.73 1.49
C SER A 396 -27.84 4.36 0.87
N ALA A 397 -28.65 3.93 -0.10
CA ALA A 397 -28.44 2.66 -0.79
C ALA A 397 -27.11 2.58 -1.56
N ILE A 398 -26.65 3.70 -2.15
CA ILE A 398 -25.33 3.76 -2.80
C ILE A 398 -24.21 3.51 -1.79
N TYR A 399 -24.25 4.19 -0.64
CA TYR A 399 -23.28 3.98 0.44
C TYR A 399 -23.32 2.54 0.95
N PHE A 400 -24.52 1.97 1.09
CA PHE A 400 -24.70 0.58 1.50
C PHE A 400 -24.02 -0.39 0.52
N ILE A 401 -24.25 -0.24 -0.78
CA ILE A 401 -23.65 -1.13 -1.79
C ILE A 401 -22.13 -0.96 -1.89
N LEU A 402 -21.62 0.28 -1.77
CA LEU A 402 -20.17 0.53 -1.74
C LEU A 402 -19.53 -0.05 -0.47
N ALA A 403 -20.21 0.01 0.67
CA ALA A 403 -19.75 -0.63 1.89
C ALA A 403 -19.66 -2.16 1.73
N LEU A 404 -20.65 -2.80 1.09
CA LEU A 404 -20.60 -4.23 0.76
C LEU A 404 -19.40 -4.56 -0.14
N GLU A 405 -19.17 -3.77 -1.19
CA GLU A 405 -18.04 -3.94 -2.11
C GLU A 405 -16.70 -3.87 -1.36
N SER A 406 -16.55 -2.91 -0.44
CA SER A 406 -15.34 -2.75 0.38
C SER A 406 -15.04 -3.95 1.28
N LYS A 407 -16.04 -4.79 1.55
CA LYS A 407 -15.95 -6.02 2.35
C LYS A 407 -15.90 -7.28 1.49
N GLY A 408 -15.76 -7.13 0.18
CA GLY A 408 -15.70 -8.23 -0.78
C GLY A 408 -17.04 -8.93 -1.01
N LEU A 409 -18.16 -8.32 -0.59
CA LEU A 409 -19.50 -8.80 -0.88
C LEU A 409 -19.99 -8.16 -2.18
N LYS A 410 -20.71 -8.93 -2.99
CA LYS A 410 -21.38 -8.44 -4.19
C LYS A 410 -22.87 -8.34 -3.93
N SER A 411 -23.50 -7.36 -4.57
CA SER A 411 -24.95 -7.18 -4.48
C SER A 411 -25.58 -6.74 -5.79
N CYS A 412 -26.91 -6.81 -5.84
CA CYS A 412 -27.71 -6.24 -6.91
C CYS A 412 -28.96 -5.58 -6.33
N TRP A 413 -29.19 -4.34 -6.75
CA TRP A 413 -30.40 -3.59 -6.48
C TRP A 413 -31.53 -4.07 -7.39
N TYR A 414 -32.71 -4.32 -6.82
CA TYR A 414 -33.94 -4.57 -7.57
C TYR A 414 -35.08 -3.67 -7.08
N SER A 415 -35.67 -2.89 -7.99
CA SER A 415 -36.82 -2.03 -7.69
C SER A 415 -38.16 -2.78 -7.69
N ALA A 416 -38.13 -4.11 -7.68
CA ALA A 416 -39.32 -4.97 -7.70
C ALA A 416 -40.34 -4.64 -6.60
N PRO A 417 -39.96 -4.25 -5.36
CA PRO A 417 -40.93 -3.88 -4.32
C PRO A 417 -41.87 -2.73 -4.71
N LEU A 418 -41.42 -1.78 -5.55
CA LEU A 418 -42.26 -0.65 -5.98
C LEU A 418 -43.50 -1.10 -6.76
N PHE A 419 -43.38 -2.20 -7.50
CA PHE A 419 -44.47 -2.74 -8.33
C PHE A 419 -45.41 -3.67 -7.55
N ALA A 420 -45.10 -3.96 -6.30
CA ALA A 420 -45.85 -4.90 -5.45
C ALA A 420 -45.85 -4.45 -3.98
N SER A 421 -45.92 -3.14 -3.73
CA SER A 421 -45.76 -2.53 -2.40
C SER A 421 -46.70 -3.14 -1.37
N GLU A 422 -47.99 -3.24 -1.67
CA GLU A 422 -49.00 -3.80 -0.77
C GLU A 422 -48.73 -5.27 -0.45
N ILE A 423 -48.35 -6.08 -1.45
CA ILE A 423 -47.98 -7.48 -1.26
C ILE A 423 -46.79 -7.59 -0.30
N VAL A 424 -45.76 -6.76 -0.51
CA VAL A 424 -44.56 -6.73 0.34
C VAL A 424 -44.91 -6.32 1.77
N GLN A 425 -45.73 -5.29 1.94
CA GLN A 425 -46.16 -4.80 3.25
C GLN A 425 -46.98 -5.86 4.01
N ASN A 426 -47.94 -6.50 3.34
CA ASN A 426 -48.82 -7.50 3.94
C ASN A 426 -48.05 -8.75 4.37
N ILE A 427 -47.23 -9.32 3.48
CA ILE A 427 -46.52 -10.58 3.75
C ILE A 427 -45.43 -10.39 4.82
N LEU A 428 -44.74 -9.25 4.80
CA LEU A 428 -43.71 -8.94 5.78
C LEU A 428 -44.25 -8.26 7.06
N LYS A 429 -45.56 -8.01 7.13
CA LYS A 429 -46.24 -7.35 8.26
C LYS A 429 -45.60 -6.00 8.62
N LEU A 430 -45.33 -5.19 7.60
CA LEU A 430 -44.73 -3.86 7.76
C LEU A 430 -45.79 -2.85 8.23
N SER A 431 -45.37 -1.82 8.95
CA SER A 431 -46.26 -0.67 9.21
C SER A 431 -46.58 0.07 7.91
N GLU A 432 -47.75 0.71 7.86
CA GLU A 432 -48.20 1.49 6.69
C GLU A 432 -47.25 2.65 6.33
N THR A 433 -46.50 3.12 7.33
CA THR A 433 -45.48 4.17 7.22
C THR A 433 -44.19 3.70 6.53
N LEU A 434 -43.91 2.39 6.49
CA LEU A 434 -42.75 1.87 5.80
C LEU A 434 -43.10 1.54 4.35
N LYS A 435 -42.69 2.42 3.43
CA LYS A 435 -42.89 2.26 1.99
C LYS A 435 -41.73 1.45 1.39
N PRO A 436 -41.96 0.22 0.87
CA PRO A 436 -40.93 -0.59 0.22
C PRO A 436 -40.31 0.12 -1.00
N MET A 437 -38.97 0.17 -1.08
CA MET A 437 -38.23 0.86 -2.15
C MET A 437 -37.41 -0.09 -3.02
N ALA A 438 -36.64 -0.98 -2.40
CA ALA A 438 -35.73 -1.85 -3.14
C ALA A 438 -35.38 -3.14 -2.40
N PHE A 439 -35.10 -4.20 -3.15
CA PHE A 439 -34.39 -5.37 -2.65
C PHE A 439 -32.91 -5.31 -2.99
N PHE A 440 -32.09 -5.84 -2.09
CA PHE A 440 -30.68 -6.15 -2.32
C PHE A 440 -30.44 -7.64 -2.12
N THR A 441 -30.05 -8.34 -3.18
CA THR A 441 -29.47 -9.68 -3.06
C THR A 441 -27.99 -9.53 -2.72
N ILE A 442 -27.49 -10.25 -1.72
CA ILE A 442 -26.11 -10.09 -1.22
C ILE A 442 -25.44 -11.44 -1.05
N GLY A 443 -24.19 -11.55 -1.51
CA GLY A 443 -23.36 -12.72 -1.25
C GLY A 443 -21.93 -12.61 -1.75
N TYR A 444 -21.14 -13.64 -1.47
CA TYR A 444 -19.81 -13.77 -2.04
C TYR A 444 -19.88 -14.21 -3.50
N PRO A 445 -19.12 -13.57 -4.42
CA PRO A 445 -19.13 -13.95 -5.82
C PRO A 445 -18.52 -15.34 -6.01
N LYS A 446 -18.95 -16.06 -7.05
CA LYS A 446 -18.19 -17.20 -7.58
C LYS A 446 -16.88 -16.63 -8.13
N LYS A 447 -15.72 -17.11 -7.69
CA LYS A 447 -14.43 -16.68 -8.28
C LYS A 447 -14.54 -16.84 -9.80
N VAL A 448 -14.39 -15.73 -10.52
CA VAL A 448 -14.14 -15.78 -11.96
C VAL A 448 -12.70 -16.24 -12.07
N ILE A 449 -12.49 -17.49 -12.49
CA ILE A 449 -11.20 -17.88 -13.06
C ILE A 449 -11.05 -16.98 -14.29
N LYS A 450 -10.05 -16.10 -14.28
CA LYS A 450 -9.65 -15.36 -15.49
C LYS A 450 -8.93 -16.34 -16.40
N GLU A 451 -9.69 -17.19 -17.06
CA GLU A 451 -9.32 -17.89 -18.27
C GLU A 451 -10.49 -17.66 -19.22
N GLU A 452 -10.19 -17.33 -20.48
CA GLU A 452 -11.14 -17.00 -21.56
C GLU A 452 -11.72 -15.58 -21.54
N MET A 453 -10.86 -14.60 -21.83
CA MET A 453 -11.18 -13.54 -22.80
C MET A 453 -9.88 -13.23 -23.56
N GLU A 454 -9.66 -13.98 -24.65
CA GLU A 454 -8.86 -13.51 -25.79
C GLU A 454 -9.57 -12.35 -26.48
#